data_AF-A0A0F8KMN9-F1
#
_entry.id   AF-A0A0F8KMN9-F1
#
_cell.length_a   1.000
_cell.length_b   1.000
_cell.length_c   1.000
_cell.angle_alpha   90.00
_cell.angle_beta   90.00
_cell.angle_gamma   90.00
#
_symmetry.space_group_name_H-M   'P 1'
#
loop_
_entity.id
_entity.type
_entity.pdbx_description
1 polymer ?
#
loop_
_entity_poly.entity_id
_entity_poly.type
_entity_poly.pdbx_seq_one_letter_code
_entity_poly.pdbx_strand_id
1 'polypeptide(L)'
;MSENTSSIVSKVWSFCNVLRDGGVSYGDYLEQLTYLIFLKMAEEYRKPPYNRNIGIPEEYTWDRLKQQRGAELDTHYRELLEELGKKPGMLGQIFLKAQNKVSDPAMLYKIIDMIDKESWVMMGVDTKGEIYEGLLQKNAEDTKSGAGQYFTPRPLIKVMVQCLQPEPMKTIGDPCCCLLYTSPSPRD
;
A
#
# COMPACT_ATOMS: atom_id res chain seq x y z
N MET A 1 6.11 6.31 20.72
CA MET A 1 5.05 6.20 19.70
C MET A 1 4.29 7.51 19.71
N SER A 2 4.41 8.30 18.64
CA SER A 2 3.59 9.51 18.48
C SER A 2 2.12 9.10 18.39
N GLU A 3 1.24 9.75 19.16
CA GLU A 3 -0.21 9.47 19.21
C GLU A 3 -0.90 9.47 17.82
N ASN A 4 -0.30 10.14 16.83
CA ASN A 4 -0.79 10.14 15.46
C ASN A 4 -0.63 8.79 14.74
N THR A 5 0.46 8.04 14.94
CA THR A 5 0.71 6.78 14.23
C THR A 5 -0.29 5.69 14.62
N SER A 6 -0.60 5.57 15.92
CA SER A 6 -1.55 4.58 16.42
C SER A 6 -2.97 4.83 15.92
N SER A 7 -3.37 6.10 15.77
CA SER A 7 -4.68 6.47 15.23
C SER A 7 -4.82 6.09 13.76
N ILE A 8 -3.80 6.32 12.93
CA ILE A 8 -3.83 5.99 11.50
C ILE A 8 -3.83 4.48 11.30
N VAL A 9 -2.97 3.74 12.00
CA VAL A 9 -2.98 2.26 11.94
C VAL A 9 -4.39 1.75 12.26
N SER A 10 -5.03 2.25 13.32
CA SER A 10 -6.40 1.88 13.69
C SER A 10 -7.43 2.23 12.61
N LYS A 11 -7.26 3.35 11.89
CA LYS A 11 -8.10 3.70 10.74
C LYS A 11 -7.90 2.75 9.58
N VAL A 12 -6.66 2.41 9.22
CA VAL A 12 -6.41 1.43 8.15
C VAL A 12 -7.01 0.07 8.50
N TRP A 13 -6.91 -0.34 9.77
CA TRP A 13 -7.62 -1.52 10.27
C TRP A 13 -9.13 -1.43 10.10
N SER A 14 -9.72 -0.24 10.31
CA SER A 14 -11.15 -0.04 10.05
C SER A 14 -11.50 -0.25 8.58
N PHE A 15 -10.61 0.12 7.64
CA PHE A 15 -10.81 -0.12 6.21
C PHE A 15 -10.75 -1.62 5.89
N CYS A 16 -9.76 -2.32 6.45
CA CYS A 16 -9.64 -3.78 6.32
C CYS A 16 -10.88 -4.51 6.85
N ASN A 17 -11.45 -4.06 7.97
CA ASN A 17 -12.67 -4.65 8.53
C ASN A 17 -13.87 -4.47 7.58
N VAL A 18 -14.04 -3.30 6.97
CA VAL A 18 -15.11 -3.06 5.99
C VAL A 18 -15.01 -4.02 4.79
N LEU A 19 -13.79 -4.25 4.29
CA LEU A 19 -13.54 -5.18 3.19
C LEU A 19 -13.77 -6.64 3.58
N ARG A 20 -13.32 -7.02 4.78
CA ARG A 20 -13.52 -8.36 5.33
C ARG A 20 -15.00 -8.67 5.52
N ASP A 21 -15.77 -7.72 6.05
CA ASP A 21 -17.21 -7.87 6.25
C ASP A 21 -17.96 -7.98 4.90
N GLY A 22 -17.35 -7.50 3.81
CA GLY A 22 -17.76 -7.71 2.43
C GLY A 22 -17.43 -9.04 1.80
N GLY A 23 -16.77 -9.94 2.53
CA GLY A 23 -16.34 -11.24 2.03
C GLY A 23 -15.06 -11.18 1.17
N VAL A 24 -14.35 -10.05 1.13
CA VAL A 24 -13.05 -9.96 0.46
C VAL A 24 -11.99 -10.67 1.30
N SER A 25 -11.21 -11.55 0.66
CA SER A 25 -10.16 -12.31 1.36
C SER A 25 -9.05 -11.38 1.85
N TYR A 26 -8.26 -11.86 2.82
CA TYR A 26 -7.21 -11.04 3.43
C TYR A 26 -6.22 -10.48 2.42
N GLY A 27 -5.60 -11.36 1.64
CA GLY A 27 -4.58 -10.96 0.66
C GLY A 27 -5.14 -10.00 -0.37
N ASP A 28 -6.41 -10.21 -0.76
CA ASP A 28 -7.08 -9.39 -1.75
C ASP A 28 -7.32 -7.97 -1.24
N TYR A 29 -7.83 -7.81 -0.02
CA TYR A 29 -8.08 -6.45 0.48
C TYR A 29 -6.79 -5.66 0.72
N LEU A 30 -5.70 -6.32 1.13
CA LEU A 30 -4.41 -5.65 1.34
C LEU A 30 -3.83 -5.15 0.02
N GLU A 31 -3.95 -5.95 -1.03
CA GLU A 31 -3.58 -5.58 -2.40
C GLU A 31 -4.41 -4.37 -2.88
N GLN A 32 -5.74 -4.40 -2.71
CA GLN A 32 -6.61 -3.29 -3.11
C GLN A 32 -6.33 -2.00 -2.33
N LEU A 33 -6.13 -2.09 -1.02
CA LEU A 33 -5.76 -0.94 -0.19
C LEU A 33 -4.43 -0.34 -0.64
N THR A 34 -3.45 -1.18 -0.99
CA THR A 34 -2.14 -0.73 -1.47
C THR A 34 -2.27 0.08 -2.75
N TYR A 35 -3.08 -0.38 -3.71
CA TYR A 35 -3.35 0.37 -4.95
C TYR A 35 -4.02 1.71 -4.67
N LEU A 36 -5.09 1.73 -3.86
CA LEU A 36 -5.83 2.96 -3.57
C LEU A 36 -4.99 3.98 -2.79
N ILE A 37 -4.22 3.54 -1.80
CA ILE A 37 -3.32 4.42 -1.05
C ILE A 37 -2.24 4.99 -1.98
N PHE A 38 -1.69 4.18 -2.88
CA PHE A 38 -0.71 4.66 -3.85
C PHE A 38 -1.30 5.75 -4.77
N LEU A 39 -2.50 5.54 -5.30
CA LEU A 39 -3.20 6.53 -6.13
C LEU A 39 -3.46 7.83 -5.35
N LYS A 40 -3.90 7.73 -4.09
CA LYS A 40 -4.12 8.89 -3.21
C LYS A 40 -2.83 9.66 -2.98
N MET A 41 -1.75 8.96 -2.64
CA MET A 41 -0.44 9.57 -2.44
C MET A 41 0.07 10.23 -3.71
N ALA A 42 -0.14 9.61 -4.86
CA ALA A 42 0.29 10.16 -6.12
C ALA A 42 -0.44 11.46 -6.48
N GLU A 43 -1.74 11.54 -6.20
CA GLU A 43 -2.51 12.78 -6.35
C GLU A 43 -2.04 13.88 -5.39
N GLU A 44 -1.78 13.55 -4.14
CA GLU A 44 -1.26 14.51 -3.15
C GLU A 44 0.12 15.05 -3.54
N TYR A 45 1.01 14.20 -4.10
CA TYR A 45 2.29 14.64 -4.63
C TYR A 45 2.17 15.51 -5.89
N ARG A 46 1.13 15.29 -6.70
CA ARG A 46 0.85 16.09 -7.90
C ARG A 46 0.43 17.52 -7.54
N LYS A 47 -0.21 17.70 -6.38
CA LYS A 47 -0.71 18.99 -5.89
C LYS A 47 0.40 19.82 -5.19
N PRO A 48 0.22 21.15 -5.06
CA PRO A 48 1.10 21.98 -4.23
C PRO A 48 1.13 21.48 -2.78
N PRO A 49 2.28 21.53 -2.07
CA PRO A 49 3.54 22.19 -2.46
C PRO A 49 4.53 21.31 -3.25
N TYR A 50 4.22 20.03 -3.49
CA TYR A 50 5.19 19.07 -4.02
C TYR A 50 5.32 19.11 -5.54
N ASN A 51 4.21 19.29 -6.27
CA ASN A 51 4.16 19.39 -7.74
C ASN A 51 4.98 18.30 -8.48
N ARG A 52 4.98 17.07 -7.95
CA ARG A 52 5.67 15.92 -8.54
C ARG A 52 4.72 15.13 -9.42
N ASN A 53 5.04 15.04 -10.71
CA ASN A 53 4.29 14.19 -11.62
C ASN A 53 4.82 12.75 -11.58
N ILE A 54 3.99 11.82 -11.13
CA ILE A 54 4.31 10.39 -11.02
C ILE A 54 4.00 9.63 -12.32
N GLY A 55 3.37 10.28 -13.31
CA GLY A 55 3.07 9.69 -14.62
C GLY A 55 1.70 9.02 -14.71
N ILE A 56 0.78 9.31 -13.78
CA ILE A 56 -0.62 8.89 -13.85
C ILE A 56 -1.34 9.78 -14.89
N PRO A 57 -2.00 9.20 -15.91
CA PRO A 57 -2.78 9.97 -16.88
C PRO A 57 -3.91 10.77 -16.21
N GLU A 58 -4.27 11.94 -16.76
CA GLU A 58 -5.29 12.82 -16.17
C GLU A 58 -6.66 12.13 -16.02
N GLU A 59 -6.98 11.22 -16.94
CA GLU A 59 -8.21 10.43 -16.96
C GLU A 59 -8.32 9.47 -15.77
N TYR A 60 -7.18 9.01 -15.24
CA TYR A 60 -7.09 8.02 -14.15
C TYR A 60 -6.62 8.62 -12.83
N THR A 61 -6.82 9.93 -12.65
CA THR A 61 -6.46 10.63 -11.41
C THR A 61 -7.41 10.26 -10.27
N TRP A 62 -6.92 10.37 -9.03
CA TRP A 62 -7.74 10.12 -7.84
C TRP A 62 -9.01 11.00 -7.80
N ASP A 63 -8.88 12.25 -8.24
CA ASP A 63 -10.00 13.19 -8.31
C ASP A 63 -11.09 12.74 -9.30
N ARG A 64 -10.73 12.01 -10.36
CA ARG A 64 -11.70 11.40 -11.29
C ARG A 64 -12.33 10.16 -10.69
N LEU A 65 -11.53 9.30 -10.06
CA LEU A 65 -12.01 8.08 -9.40
C LEU A 65 -13.08 8.40 -8.33
N LYS A 66 -12.86 9.43 -7.50
CA LYS A 66 -13.82 9.84 -6.46
C LYS A 66 -15.11 10.48 -6.98
N GLN A 67 -15.21 10.81 -8.27
CA GLN A 67 -16.42 11.36 -8.87
C GLN A 67 -17.36 10.26 -9.41
N GLN A 68 -16.82 9.08 -9.69
CA GLN A 68 -17.61 7.95 -10.23
C GLN A 68 -18.45 7.26 -9.16
N ARG A 69 -19.61 6.71 -9.52
CA ARG A 69 -20.50 5.99 -8.59
C ARG A 69 -21.06 4.72 -9.24
N GLY A 70 -21.44 3.75 -8.42
CA GLY A 70 -22.14 2.54 -8.89
C GLY A 70 -21.32 1.74 -9.92
N ALA A 71 -21.97 1.27 -10.99
CA ALA A 71 -21.31 0.45 -12.02
C ALA A 71 -20.21 1.19 -12.79
N GLU A 72 -20.32 2.52 -12.93
CA GLU A 72 -19.30 3.35 -13.57
C GLU A 72 -18.00 3.35 -12.75
N LEU A 73 -18.11 3.34 -11.42
CA LEU A 73 -16.95 3.27 -10.53
C LEU A 73 -16.19 1.94 -10.69
N ASP A 74 -16.91 0.82 -10.75
CA ASP A 74 -16.29 -0.50 -10.95
C ASP A 74 -15.58 -0.58 -12.31
N THR A 75 -16.26 -0.12 -13.37
CA THR A 75 -15.71 -0.12 -14.74
C THR A 75 -14.46 0.76 -14.81
N HIS A 76 -14.55 1.99 -14.30
CA HIS A 76 -13.46 2.95 -14.32
C HIS A 76 -12.25 2.46 -13.50
N TYR A 77 -12.48 1.83 -12.34
CA TYR A 77 -11.41 1.30 -11.52
C TYR A 77 -10.70 0.11 -12.20
N ARG A 78 -11.44 -0.77 -12.90
CA ARG A 78 -10.84 -1.86 -13.68
C ARG A 78 -9.95 -1.33 -14.80
N GLU A 79 -10.46 -0.37 -15.58
CA GLU A 79 -9.70 0.27 -16.67
C GLU A 79 -8.45 0.98 -16.14
N LEU A 80 -8.57 1.69 -15.01
CA LEU A 80 -7.45 2.34 -14.34
C LEU A 80 -6.34 1.34 -13.98
N LEU A 81 -6.70 0.22 -13.35
CA LEU A 81 -5.71 -0.81 -12.95
C LEU A 81 -5.01 -1.41 -14.18
N GLU A 82 -5.77 -1.68 -15.24
CA GLU A 82 -5.24 -2.24 -16.48
C GLU A 82 -4.28 -1.27 -17.17
N GLU A 83 -4.66 -0.01 -17.34
CA GLU A 83 -3.85 0.99 -18.03
C GLU A 83 -2.59 1.37 -17.24
N LEU A 84 -2.66 1.44 -15.91
CA LEU A 84 -1.47 1.64 -15.08
C LEU A 84 -0.52 0.44 -15.14
N GLY A 85 -1.05 -0.79 -15.21
CA GLY A 85 -0.26 -2.00 -15.39
C GLY A 85 0.50 -2.07 -16.73
N LYS A 86 0.02 -1.37 -17.77
CA LYS A 86 0.69 -1.27 -19.08
C LYS A 86 1.80 -0.22 -19.12
N LYS A 87 1.91 0.66 -18.12
CA LYS A 87 2.92 1.74 -18.13
C LYS A 87 4.34 1.20 -17.94
N PRO A 88 5.36 1.78 -18.60
CA PRO A 88 6.75 1.42 -18.33
C PRO A 88 7.20 1.93 -16.95
N GLY A 89 8.23 1.28 -16.38
CA GLY A 89 8.87 1.71 -15.14
C GLY A 89 8.14 1.25 -13.87
N MET A 90 8.27 2.02 -12.80
CA MET A 90 7.76 1.66 -11.46
C MET A 90 6.24 1.48 -11.44
N LEU A 91 5.48 2.29 -12.19
CA LEU A 91 4.01 2.18 -12.24
C LEU A 91 3.56 0.82 -12.77
N GLY A 92 4.10 0.37 -13.90
CA GLY A 92 3.76 -0.94 -14.46
C GLY A 92 4.16 -2.09 -13.56
N GLN A 93 5.23 -1.94 -12.77
CA GLN A 93 5.63 -2.97 -11.80
C GLN A 93 4.67 -3.04 -10.61
N ILE A 94 4.21 -1.90 -10.10
CA ILE A 94 3.26 -1.83 -8.98
C ILE A 94 1.90 -2.40 -9.41
N PHE A 95 1.42 -2.02 -10.60
CA PHE A 95 0.10 -2.42 -11.11
C PHE A 95 0.17 -3.64 -12.04
N LEU A 96 1.27 -4.41 -12.01
CA LEU A 96 1.46 -5.55 -12.90
C LEU A 96 0.40 -6.61 -12.65
N LYS A 97 -0.47 -6.86 -13.65
CA LYS A 97 -1.61 -7.79 -13.53
C LYS A 97 -2.55 -7.45 -12.37
N ALA A 98 -2.63 -6.17 -11.98
CA ALA A 98 -3.59 -5.72 -10.99
C ALA A 98 -5.02 -6.01 -11.46
N GLN A 99 -5.84 -6.54 -10.57
CA GLN A 99 -7.26 -6.82 -10.84
C GLN A 99 -8.11 -6.24 -9.73
N ASN A 100 -9.30 -5.74 -10.08
CA ASN A 100 -10.27 -5.39 -9.06
C ASN A 100 -10.83 -6.68 -8.44
N LYS A 101 -10.68 -6.81 -7.11
CA LYS A 101 -11.21 -7.93 -6.33
C LYS A 101 -12.37 -7.53 -5.40
N VAL A 102 -12.78 -6.26 -5.44
CA VAL A 102 -13.94 -5.75 -4.70
C VAL A 102 -15.17 -5.84 -5.60
N SER A 103 -16.04 -6.82 -5.32
CA SER A 103 -17.24 -7.07 -6.13
C SER A 103 -18.38 -6.08 -5.86
N ASP A 104 -18.40 -5.43 -4.70
CA ASP A 104 -19.44 -4.46 -4.32
C ASP A 104 -18.99 -3.01 -4.57
N PRO A 105 -19.59 -2.29 -5.55
CA PRO A 105 -19.25 -0.90 -5.82
C PRO A 105 -19.53 0.06 -4.65
N ALA A 106 -20.52 -0.25 -3.80
CA ALA A 106 -20.81 0.58 -2.63
C ALA A 106 -19.68 0.48 -1.58
N MET A 107 -19.11 -0.71 -1.44
CA MET A 107 -17.95 -0.96 -0.60
C MET A 107 -16.71 -0.24 -1.13
N LEU A 108 -16.43 -0.38 -2.44
CA LEU A 108 -15.32 0.30 -3.09
C LEU A 108 -15.42 1.82 -2.89
N TYR A 109 -16.62 2.39 -3.10
CA TYR A 109 -16.88 3.80 -2.87
C TYR A 109 -16.61 4.22 -1.42
N LYS A 110 -17.07 3.43 -0.44
CA LYS A 110 -16.87 3.71 0.98
C LYS A 110 -15.38 3.75 1.34
N ILE A 111 -14.57 2.84 0.81
CA ILE A 111 -13.13 2.79 1.07
C ILE A 111 -12.43 3.99 0.44
N ILE A 112 -12.79 4.34 -0.80
CA ILE A 112 -12.26 5.54 -1.47
C ILE A 112 -12.58 6.80 -0.64
N ASP A 113 -13.82 6.96 -0.18
CA ASP A 113 -14.23 8.08 0.68
C ASP A 113 -13.47 8.11 2.02
N MET A 114 -13.22 6.95 2.62
CA MET A 114 -12.45 6.85 3.86
C MET A 114 -10.96 7.20 3.67
N ILE A 115 -10.33 6.73 2.58
CA ILE A 115 -8.94 7.06 2.24
C ILE A 115 -8.80 8.54 1.86
N ASP A 116 -9.81 9.12 1.21
CA ASP A 116 -9.79 10.52 0.77
C ASP A 116 -9.73 11.52 1.92
N LYS A 117 -10.36 11.18 3.05
CA LYS A 117 -10.39 12.01 4.28
C LYS A 117 -9.05 12.12 4.99
N GLU A 118 -8.11 11.23 4.69
CA GLU A 118 -6.80 11.19 5.33
C GLU A 118 -5.73 11.78 4.38
N SER A 119 -4.75 12.47 4.97
CA SER A 119 -3.61 13.05 4.25
C SER A 119 -2.38 12.15 4.41
N TRP A 120 -2.00 11.44 3.36
CA TRP A 120 -0.94 10.43 3.42
C TRP A 120 0.46 11.00 3.22
N VAL A 121 0.63 12.02 2.38
CA VAL A 121 1.93 12.63 2.10
C VAL A 121 2.49 13.36 3.31
N MET A 122 1.65 13.98 4.14
CA MET A 122 2.07 14.59 5.41
C MET A 122 2.57 13.59 6.46
N MET A 123 2.32 12.29 6.30
CA MET A 123 2.86 11.28 7.20
C MET A 123 4.35 11.04 6.89
N GLY A 124 5.18 11.01 7.93
CA GLY A 124 6.61 10.68 7.80
C GLY A 124 6.81 9.32 7.11
N VAL A 125 7.91 9.18 6.37
CA VAL A 125 8.25 7.93 5.66
C VAL A 125 8.33 6.75 6.63
N ASP A 126 8.87 6.98 7.83
CA ASP A 126 8.93 5.97 8.90
C ASP A 126 7.53 5.53 9.35
N THR A 127 6.60 6.48 9.48
CA THR A 127 5.20 6.20 9.86
C THR A 127 4.48 5.36 8.82
N LYS A 128 4.72 5.62 7.53
CA LYS A 128 4.17 4.80 6.43
C LYS A 128 4.72 3.38 6.49
N GLY A 129 6.03 3.24 6.67
CA GLY A 129 6.68 1.94 6.86
C GLY A 129 6.08 1.17 8.02
N GLU A 130 5.93 1.79 9.18
CA GLU A 130 5.31 1.19 10.36
C GLU A 130 3.85 0.74 10.13
N ILE A 131 3.07 1.51 9.36
CA ILE A 131 1.69 1.14 9.01
C ILE A 131 1.68 -0.10 8.11
N TYR A 132 2.44 -0.10 7.03
CA TYR A 132 2.51 -1.23 6.11
C TYR A 132 3.04 -2.48 6.81
N GLU A 133 4.10 -2.35 7.61
CA GLU A 133 4.64 -3.44 8.42
C GLU A 133 3.64 -3.96 9.44
N GLY A 134 2.92 -3.07 10.13
CA GLY A 134 1.90 -3.48 11.10
C GLY A 134 0.75 -4.25 10.47
N LEU A 135 0.35 -3.88 9.25
CA LEU A 135 -0.65 -4.63 8.47
C LEU A 135 -0.13 -6.03 8.13
N LEU A 136 1.10 -6.11 7.60
CA LEU A 136 1.73 -7.38 7.23
C LEU A 136 2.00 -8.29 8.43
N GLN A 137 2.43 -7.73 9.56
CA GLN A 137 2.69 -8.50 10.77
C GLN A 137 1.40 -9.12 11.29
N LYS A 138 0.32 -8.35 11.40
CA LYS A 138 -0.98 -8.90 11.80
C LYS A 138 -1.54 -9.89 10.78
N ASN A 139 -1.23 -9.72 9.49
CA ASN A 139 -1.54 -10.73 8.48
C ASN A 139 -0.83 -12.05 8.80
N ALA A 140 0.47 -11.98 9.05
CA ALA A 140 1.30 -13.12 9.35
C ALA A 140 0.89 -13.84 10.65
N GLU A 141 0.41 -13.09 11.64
CA GLU A 141 -0.10 -13.60 12.92
C GLU A 141 -1.47 -14.31 12.78
N ASP A 142 -2.26 -13.96 11.75
CA ASP A 142 -3.52 -14.65 11.44
C ASP A 142 -3.23 -16.00 10.75
N THR A 143 -3.06 -17.03 11.56
CA THR A 143 -2.79 -18.43 11.16
C THR A 143 -3.76 -19.01 10.14
N LYS A 144 -4.98 -18.46 9.98
CA LYS A 144 -5.94 -18.90 8.96
C LYS A 144 -5.63 -18.40 7.55
N SER A 145 -4.84 -17.34 7.43
CA SER A 145 -4.54 -16.68 6.16
C SER A 145 -3.35 -17.29 5.40
N GLY A 146 -2.52 -18.10 6.06
CA GLY A 146 -1.30 -18.69 5.47
C GLY A 146 -0.19 -17.68 5.14
N ALA A 147 -0.38 -16.39 5.46
CA ALA A 147 0.54 -15.33 5.09
C ALA A 147 1.83 -15.27 5.91
N GLY A 148 1.90 -15.99 7.04
CA GLY A 148 3.09 -16.07 7.89
C GLY A 148 4.34 -16.59 7.15
N GLN A 149 4.17 -17.28 6.03
CA GLN A 149 5.27 -17.75 5.18
C GLN A 149 6.04 -16.63 4.46
N TYR A 150 5.44 -15.43 4.34
CA TYR A 150 6.05 -14.27 3.69
C TYR A 150 6.60 -13.25 4.68
N PHE A 151 6.57 -13.55 5.98
CA PHE A 151 6.95 -12.61 7.03
C PHE A 151 8.09 -13.13 7.89
N THR A 152 9.10 -12.28 8.11
CA THR A 152 10.17 -12.53 9.07
C THR A 152 10.08 -11.51 10.21
N PRO A 153 10.02 -11.94 11.49
CA PRO A 153 9.92 -11.01 12.62
C PRO A 153 11.06 -9.98 12.66
N ARG A 154 10.73 -8.71 12.90
CA ARG A 154 11.71 -7.61 12.98
C ARG A 154 12.84 -7.85 13.99
N PRO A 155 12.61 -8.42 15.19
CA PRO A 155 13.69 -8.78 16.10
C PRO A 155 14.69 -9.75 15.47
N LEU A 156 14.21 -10.72 14.70
CA LEU A 156 15.06 -11.70 14.01
C LEU A 156 15.88 -11.04 12.90
N ILE A 157 15.26 -10.20 12.06
CA ILE A 157 15.96 -9.43 11.03
C ILE A 157 17.07 -8.56 11.65
N LYS A 158 16.76 -7.87 12.76
CA LYS A 158 17.75 -7.01 13.47
C LYS A 158 18.95 -7.82 13.96
N VAL A 159 18.72 -8.98 14.56
CA VAL A 159 19.81 -9.87 15.00
C VAL A 159 20.63 -10.35 13.82
N MET A 160 20.00 -10.78 12.72
CA MET A 160 20.71 -11.21 11.52
C MET A 160 21.59 -10.10 10.94
N VAL A 161 21.06 -8.88 10.80
CA VAL A 161 21.82 -7.72 10.30
C VAL A 161 22.95 -7.35 11.27
N GLN A 162 22.73 -7.43 12.58
CA GLN A 162 23.77 -7.18 13.58
C GLN A 162 24.89 -8.22 13.55
N CYS A 163 24.59 -9.48 13.26
CA CYS A 163 25.58 -10.54 13.10
C CYS A 163 26.33 -10.44 11.77
N LEU A 164 25.63 -10.11 10.67
CA LEU A 164 26.22 -9.99 9.33
C LEU A 164 27.08 -8.74 9.15
N GLN A 165 26.79 -7.66 9.89
CA GLN A 165 27.52 -6.38 9.84
C GLN A 165 27.83 -5.91 8.41
N PRO A 166 26.81 -5.70 7.56
CA PRO A 166 27.05 -5.30 6.18
C PRO A 166 27.80 -3.96 6.12
N GLU A 167 28.85 -3.92 5.31
CA GLU A 167 29.64 -2.72 5.08
C GLU A 167 29.10 -1.93 3.87
N PRO A 168 29.24 -0.59 3.86
CA PRO A 168 28.96 0.21 2.67
C PRO A 168 29.69 -0.34 1.44
N MET A 169 29.10 -0.18 0.26
CA MET A 169 29.64 -0.64 -1.03
C MET A 169 29.72 -2.17 -1.23
N LYS A 170 29.26 -3.00 -0.27
CA LYS A 170 29.07 -4.44 -0.48
C LYS A 170 27.65 -4.74 -1.00
N THR A 171 27.55 -5.71 -1.90
CA THR A 171 26.26 -6.15 -2.47
C THR A 171 25.55 -7.09 -1.51
N ILE A 172 24.28 -6.81 -1.21
CA ILE A 172 23.40 -7.69 -0.45
C ILE A 172 22.49 -8.42 -1.43
N GLY A 173 22.49 -9.75 -1.37
CA GLY A 173 21.57 -10.59 -2.14
C GLY A 173 20.60 -11.29 -1.21
N ASP A 174 19.30 -11.09 -1.45
CA ASP A 174 18.23 -11.85 -0.80
C ASP A 174 17.49 -12.66 -1.87
N PRO A 175 17.76 -13.97 -1.99
CA PRO A 175 17.14 -14.82 -3.01
C PRO A 175 15.65 -15.11 -2.75
N CYS A 176 15.13 -14.76 -1.57
CA CYS A 176 13.74 -14.99 -1.16
C CYS A 176 13.09 -13.70 -0.65
N CYS A 177 13.36 -12.56 -1.30
CA CYS A 177 12.89 -11.23 -0.89
C CYS A 177 11.38 -11.03 -1.10
N CYS A 178 10.55 -11.80 -0.42
CA CYS A 178 9.16 -11.41 -0.21
C CYS A 178 9.13 -10.43 0.97
N LEU A 179 8.86 -9.15 0.68
CA LEU A 179 8.59 -8.07 1.65
C LEU A 179 9.68 -7.76 2.70
N LEU A 180 10.96 -7.93 2.36
CA LEU A 180 12.06 -7.40 3.17
C LEU A 180 12.41 -5.97 2.73
N TYR A 181 11.75 -4.98 3.32
CA TYR A 181 12.26 -3.61 3.35
C TYR A 181 13.50 -3.60 4.27
N THR A 182 14.69 -3.52 3.67
CA THR A 182 15.91 -3.08 4.33
C THR A 182 16.18 -1.66 3.82
N SER A 183 15.80 -0.65 4.62
CA SER A 183 16.26 0.72 4.37
C SER A 183 17.68 0.84 4.92
N PRO A 184 18.72 1.05 4.10
CA PRO A 184 20.01 1.47 4.61
C PRO A 184 19.88 2.93 5.04
N SER A 185 19.75 3.19 6.34
CA SER A 185 19.95 4.54 6.87
C SER A 185 21.44 4.91 6.67
N PRO A 186 21.75 5.99 5.94
CA PRO A 186 23.09 6.56 6.00
C PRO A 186 23.22 7.24 7.36
N ARG A 187 24.19 6.78 8.15
CA ARG A 187 24.71 7.54 9.28
C ARG A 187 25.76 8.49 8.73
N ASP A 188 25.42 9.78 8.70
CA ASP A 188 26.37 10.88 8.93
C ASP A 188 26.04 11.49 10.30
#